data_AF-A0A353YAL1-F1
#
_entry.id   AF-A0A353YAL1-F1
#
_cell.length_a   1.000
_cell.length_b   1.000
_cell.length_c   1.000
_cell.angle_alpha   90.00
_cell.angle_beta   90.00
_cell.angle_gamma   90.00
#
_symmetry.space_group_name_H-M   'P 1'
#
loop_
_entity.id
_entity.type
_entity.pdbx_description
1 polymer ?
#
loop_
_entity_poly.entity_id
_entity_poly.type
_entity_poly.pdbx_seq_one_letter_code
_entity_poly.pdbx_strand_id
1 'polypeptide(L)'
;MSRVGKMPVAIPSGVDVSVKADQISVKGAGGTLSLAQSALVKVSNEGGKLSFTPANDSREANAMSGTMRQLVNNMVVGVSKGFEKKLSLVGVGFKAQA
;
A
#
# COMPACT_ATOMS: atom_id res chain seq x y z
N MET A 1 -7.64 14.56 -9.77
CA MET A 1 -7.29 13.16 -9.42
C MET A 1 -6.07 12.65 -10.17
N SER A 2 -5.07 12.15 -9.42
CA SER A 2 -3.89 11.46 -9.96
C SER A 2 -4.27 10.22 -10.77
N ARG A 3 -3.58 9.96 -11.88
CA ARG A 3 -3.77 8.74 -12.70
C ARG A 3 -3.61 7.46 -11.86
N VAL A 4 -2.71 7.49 -10.89
CA VAL A 4 -2.43 6.38 -9.96
C VAL A 4 -3.58 6.14 -8.99
N GLY A 5 -4.22 7.20 -8.49
CA GLY A 5 -5.38 7.07 -7.58
C GLY A 5 -6.63 6.52 -8.27
N LYS A 6 -6.78 6.76 -9.59
CA LYS A 6 -7.89 6.21 -10.39
C LYS A 6 -7.77 4.71 -10.65
N MET A 7 -6.57 4.12 -10.50
CA MET A 7 -6.35 2.70 -10.77
C MET A 7 -6.66 1.88 -9.52
N PRO A 8 -7.66 0.97 -9.58
CA PRO A 8 -7.97 0.11 -8.45
C PRO A 8 -6.79 -0.81 -8.13
N VAL A 9 -6.68 -1.20 -6.85
CA VAL A 9 -5.72 -2.19 -6.38
C VAL A 9 -6.39 -3.55 -6.39
N ALA A 10 -5.93 -4.46 -7.23
CA ALA A 10 -6.40 -5.83 -7.24
C ALA A 10 -5.80 -6.60 -6.06
N ILE A 11 -6.64 -7.29 -5.30
CA ILE A 11 -6.22 -8.13 -4.19
C ILE A 11 -5.93 -9.54 -4.74
N PRO A 12 -4.68 -10.03 -4.69
CA PRO A 12 -4.35 -11.40 -5.11
C PRO A 12 -4.95 -12.44 -4.15
N SER A 13 -5.14 -13.66 -4.62
CA SER A 13 -5.65 -14.77 -3.80
C SER A 13 -4.74 -15.02 -2.59
N GLY A 14 -5.35 -15.22 -1.41
CA GLY A 14 -4.63 -15.44 -0.16
C GLY A 14 -4.16 -14.17 0.55
N VAL A 15 -4.56 -12.99 0.07
CA VAL A 15 -4.40 -11.72 0.80
C VAL A 15 -5.77 -11.23 1.25
N ASP A 16 -5.90 -11.01 2.55
CA ASP A 16 -7.10 -10.44 3.17
C ASP A 16 -6.87 -8.96 3.50
N VAL A 17 -7.79 -8.10 3.05
CA VAL A 17 -7.75 -6.67 3.37
C VAL A 17 -8.98 -6.30 4.21
N SER A 18 -8.73 -5.80 5.42
CA SER A 18 -9.74 -5.25 6.30
C SER A 18 -9.65 -3.73 6.29
N VAL A 19 -10.73 -3.07 5.90
CA VAL A 19 -10.86 -1.60 5.91
C VAL A 19 -11.77 -1.22 7.07
N LYS A 20 -11.21 -0.58 8.10
CA LYS A 20 -11.95 0.04 9.22
C LYS A 20 -11.87 1.56 9.08
N ALA A 21 -12.75 2.29 9.77
CA ALA A 21 -12.84 3.75 9.68
C ALA A 21 -11.48 4.47 9.89
N ASP A 22 -10.68 3.99 10.84
CA ASP A 22 -9.40 4.61 11.21
C ASP A 22 -8.17 3.84 10.74
N GLN A 23 -8.32 2.60 10.26
CA GLN A 23 -7.19 1.72 9.98
C GLN A 23 -7.48 0.71 8.87
N ILE A 24 -6.49 0.54 7.98
CA ILE A 24 -6.46 -0.48 6.94
C ILE A 24 -5.46 -1.56 7.37
N SER A 25 -5.92 -2.80 7.45
CA SER A 25 -5.07 -3.95 7.76
C SER A 25 -5.00 -4.89 6.56
N VAL A 26 -3.80 -5.33 6.21
CA VAL A 26 -3.54 -6.26 5.10
C VAL A 26 -2.82 -7.48 5.66
N LYS A 27 -3.39 -8.66 5.46
CA LYS A 27 -2.86 -9.95 5.93
C LYS A 27 -2.57 -10.85 4.74
N GLY A 28 -1.43 -11.53 4.76
CA GLY A 28 -1.06 -12.53 3.74
C GLY A 28 -0.01 -13.49 4.27
N ALA A 29 0.60 -14.26 3.36
CA ALA A 29 1.63 -15.26 3.71
C ALA A 29 2.86 -14.65 4.40
N GLY A 30 3.24 -13.43 4.03
CA GLY A 30 4.37 -12.68 4.60
C GLY A 30 4.07 -11.96 5.92
N GLY A 31 2.88 -12.14 6.50
CA GLY A 31 2.48 -11.56 7.78
C GLY A 31 1.34 -10.54 7.68
N THR A 32 1.29 -9.63 8.66
CA THR A 32 0.23 -8.62 8.80
C THR A 32 0.82 -7.21 8.81
N LEU A 33 0.31 -6.33 7.96
CA LEU A 33 0.66 -4.92 7.94
C LEU A 33 -0.57 -4.08 8.27
N SER A 34 -0.37 -2.96 8.95
CA SER A 34 -1.44 -2.03 9.31
C SER A 34 -1.07 -0.60 8.99
N LEU A 35 -2.01 0.16 8.44
CA LEU A 35 -1.84 1.55 8.05
C LEU A 35 -3.01 2.38 8.60
N ALA A 36 -2.74 3.55 9.16
CA ALA A 36 -3.79 4.48 9.57
C ALA A 36 -4.51 5.05 8.34
N GLN A 37 -5.84 5.01 8.36
CA GLN A 37 -6.66 5.59 7.30
C GLN A 37 -6.73 7.11 7.50
N SER A 38 -6.62 7.86 6.39
CA SER A 38 -6.82 9.30 6.40
C SER A 38 -8.29 9.62 6.11
N ALA A 39 -8.89 10.53 6.87
CA ALA A 39 -10.26 11.01 6.65
C ALA A 39 -10.44 11.71 5.27
N LEU A 40 -9.34 12.10 4.62
CA LEU A 40 -9.35 12.74 3.31
C LEU A 40 -9.57 11.76 2.15
N VAL A 41 -9.57 10.45 2.41
CA VAL A 41 -9.69 9.40 1.38
C VAL A 41 -10.75 8.37 1.79
N LYS A 42 -11.74 8.17 0.92
CA LYS A 42 -12.72 7.10 1.02
C LYS A 42 -12.19 5.87 0.29
N VAL A 43 -12.20 4.74 0.99
CA VAL A 43 -11.75 3.45 0.44
C VAL A 43 -12.96 2.55 0.30
N SER A 44 -13.20 2.03 -0.90
CA SER A 44 -14.25 1.03 -1.16
C SER A 44 -13.63 -0.29 -1.63
N ASN A 45 -14.25 -1.40 -1.24
CA ASN A 45 -13.87 -2.73 -1.69
C ASN A 45 -15.00 -3.30 -2.56
N GLU A 46 -14.76 -3.41 -3.86
CA GLU A 46 -15.71 -3.94 -4.83
C GLU A 46 -15.13 -5.23 -5.44
N GLY A 47 -15.62 -6.39 -4.99
CA GLY A 47 -15.33 -7.68 -5.63
C GLY A 47 -13.84 -8.03 -5.72
N GLY A 48 -13.05 -7.72 -4.69
CA GLY A 48 -11.59 -7.99 -4.67
C GLY A 48 -10.75 -6.90 -5.33
N LYS A 49 -11.35 -5.74 -5.64
CA LYS A 49 -10.66 -4.53 -6.08
C LYS A 49 -10.90 -3.41 -5.07
N LEU A 50 -9.83 -2.82 -4.56
CA LEU A 50 -9.90 -1.65 -3.70
C LEU A 50 -9.83 -0.39 -4.55
N SER A 51 -10.82 0.48 -4.39
CA SER A 51 -10.85 1.79 -5.00
C SER A 51 -10.62 2.88 -3.95
N PHE A 52 -9.95 3.95 -4.35
CA PHE A 52 -9.57 5.06 -3.47
C PHE A 52 -10.11 6.34 -4.09
N THR A 53 -11.09 6.96 -3.42
CA THR A 53 -11.71 8.21 -3.86
C THR A 53 -11.37 9.34 -2.88
N PRO A 54 -11.04 10.54 -3.36
CA PRO A 54 -10.82 11.67 -2.47
C PRO A 54 -12.15 12.05 -1.79
N ALA A 55 -12.08 12.48 -0.53
CA ALA A 55 -13.27 12.88 0.23
C ALA A 55 -13.85 14.22 -0.25
N ASN A 56 -13.02 15.09 -0.83
CA ASN A 56 -13.39 16.40 -1.38
C ASN A 56 -12.50 16.76 -2.58
N ASP A 57 -12.80 17.88 -3.25
CA ASP A 57 -12.04 18.38 -4.40
C ASP A 57 -10.78 19.15 -4.03
N SER A 58 -10.36 19.12 -2.76
CA SER A 58 -9.13 19.79 -2.33
C SER A 58 -7.91 19.17 -3.00
N ARG A 59 -6.86 19.98 -3.17
CA ARG A 59 -5.58 19.52 -3.70
C ARG A 59 -4.97 18.43 -2.80
N GLU A 60 -5.15 18.56 -1.49
CA GLU A 60 -4.64 17.64 -0.48
C GLU A 60 -5.33 16.29 -0.54
N ALA A 61 -6.67 16.25 -0.61
CA ALA A 61 -7.41 14.99 -0.74
C ALA A 61 -7.08 14.27 -2.05
N ASN A 62 -6.94 15.04 -3.14
CA ASN A 62 -6.49 14.50 -4.41
C ASN A 62 -5.07 13.90 -4.34
N ALA A 63 -4.12 14.56 -3.68
CA ALA A 63 -2.77 14.04 -3.48
C ALA A 63 -2.77 12.79 -2.58
N MET A 64 -3.51 12.84 -1.47
CA MET A 64 -3.62 11.76 -0.50
C MET A 64 -4.26 10.50 -1.10
N SER A 65 -5.22 10.63 -2.02
CA SER A 65 -5.82 9.47 -2.69
C SER A 65 -4.78 8.61 -3.43
N GLY A 66 -3.82 9.24 -4.11
CA GLY A 66 -2.73 8.53 -4.80
C GLY A 66 -1.74 7.89 -3.83
N THR A 67 -1.37 8.62 -2.77
CA THR A 67 -0.48 8.12 -1.72
C THR A 67 -1.08 6.90 -1.02
N MET A 68 -2.34 7.00 -0.59
CA MET A 68 -3.04 5.92 0.11
C MET A 68 -3.15 4.67 -0.76
N ARG A 69 -3.53 4.84 -2.03
CA ARG A 69 -3.55 3.75 -3.02
C ARG A 69 -2.20 3.06 -3.12
N GLN A 70 -1.11 3.83 -3.20
CA GLN A 70 0.23 3.27 -3.36
C GLN A 70 0.71 2.55 -2.09
N LEU A 71 0.41 3.09 -0.91
CA LEU A 71 0.75 2.45 0.36
C LEU A 71 0.05 1.10 0.50
N VAL A 72 -1.26 1.04 0.24
CA VAL A 72 -2.01 -0.23 0.31
C VAL A 72 -1.51 -1.23 -0.74
N ASN A 73 -1.23 -0.78 -1.97
CA ASN A 73 -0.63 -1.64 -3.00
C ASN A 73 0.72 -2.22 -2.53
N ASN A 74 1.57 -1.40 -1.92
CA ASN A 74 2.86 -1.85 -1.39
C ASN A 74 2.70 -2.84 -0.23
N MET A 75 1.68 -2.65 0.64
CA MET A 75 1.36 -3.61 1.69
C MET A 75 0.93 -4.95 1.11
N VAL A 76 0.04 -4.95 0.10
CA VAL A 76 -0.42 -6.16 -0.60
C VAL A 76 0.75 -6.90 -1.26
N VAL A 77 1.62 -6.19 -1.97
CA VAL A 77 2.83 -6.78 -2.57
C VAL A 77 3.80 -7.28 -1.49
N GLY A 78 3.96 -6.54 -0.39
CA GLY A 78 4.84 -6.89 0.71
C GLY A 78 4.43 -8.18 1.41
N VAL A 79 3.13 -8.37 1.72
CA VAL A 79 2.65 -9.61 2.37
C VAL A 79 2.52 -10.79 1.42
N SER A 80 2.60 -10.58 0.10
CA SER A 80 2.48 -11.66 -0.89
C SER A 80 3.83 -12.08 -1.48
N LYS A 81 4.60 -11.13 -2.01
CA LYS A 81 5.89 -11.36 -2.67
C LYS A 81 7.10 -10.97 -1.82
N GLY A 82 6.91 -10.12 -0.82
CA GLY A 82 8.00 -9.48 -0.10
C GLY A 82 8.70 -8.39 -0.91
N PHE A 83 9.76 -7.82 -0.36
CA PHE A 83 10.64 -6.88 -1.07
C PHE A 83 12.09 -7.18 -0.73
N GLU A 84 12.99 -6.91 -1.68
CA GLU A 84 14.43 -7.01 -1.50
C GLU A 84 15.07 -5.72 -2.03
N LYS A 85 16.08 -5.21 -1.31
CA LYS A 85 16.97 -4.17 -1.81
C LYS A 85 18.40 -4.71 -1.76
N LYS A 86 19.02 -4.84 -2.93
CA LYS A 86 20.42 -5.27 -3.05
C LYS A 86 21.34 -4.08 -2.78
N LEU A 87 22.23 -4.24 -1.81
CA LEU A 87 23.23 -3.25 -1.45
C LEU A 87 24.62 -3.74 -1.93
N SER A 88 25.41 -2.82 -2.46
CA SER A 88 26.79 -3.09 -2.89
C SER A 88 27.77 -2.31 -2.02
N LEU A 89 28.86 -2.95 -1.61
CA LEU A 89 29.95 -2.34 -0.85
C LEU A 89 31.10 -2.05 -1.80
N VAL A 90 31.55 -0.78 -1.84
CA VAL A 90 32.66 -0.34 -2.69
C VAL A 90 33.76 0.21 -1.78
N GLY A 91 34.88 -0.51 -1.68
CA GLY A 91 36.03 -0.12 -0.88
C GLY A 91 37.01 -1.27 -0.67
N VAL A 92 38.31 -0.95 -0.57
CA VAL A 92 39.34 -1.97 -0.29
C VAL A 92 39.17 -2.44 1.16
N GLY A 93 38.97 -3.74 1.37
CA GLY A 93 38.82 -4.33 2.71
C GLY A 93 37.40 -4.30 3.29
N PHE A 94 36.39 -3.80 2.57
CA PHE A 94 35.00 -3.82 3.07
C PHE A 94 34.38 -5.20 2.92
N LYS A 95 33.94 -5.78 4.04
CA LYS A 95 33.21 -7.05 4.10
C LYS A 95 32.02 -6.91 5.05
N ALA A 96 30.87 -7.44 4.65
CA ALA A 96 29.74 -7.68 5.54
C ALA A 96 29.67 -9.18 5.85
N GLN A 97 29.55 -9.53 7.12
CA GLN A 97 29.26 -10.88 7.60
C GLN A 97 28.02 -10.83 8.50
N ALA A 98 27.28 -11.94 8.49
CA ALA A 98 26.03 -12.11 9.23
C ALA A 98 26.25 -12.21 10.75
#